data_AF-A0A5C5RUM6-F1
#
_entry.id   AF-A0A5C5RUM6-F1
#
_cell.length_a   1.000
_cell.length_b   1.000
_cell.length_c   1.000
_cell.angle_alpha   90.00
_cell.angle_beta   90.00
_cell.angle_gamma   90.00
#
_symmetry.space_group_name_H-M   'P 1'
#
loop_
_entity.id
_entity.type
_entity.pdbx_description
1 polymer ?
#
loop_
_entity_poly.entity_id
_entity_poly.type
_entity_poly.pdbx_seq_one_letter_code
_entity_poly.pdbx_strand_id
1 'polypeptide(L)'
;MTVAGVPEVKPRLRGVIHQFGALGAVLLGIPLVVAGLLHSAAAGFALLVYAVTVFGVFGVSAAYHRGRWTDAQRIWMKRADHCMIFVFIAGSYTPIAVIALPSSVARWVLAVVWGGALAGVALKLLWPHAPRWVGVPLYIALGWVVVAVAGDLVHGAGVAAAILLAIGGVLYSGGAVLYATRWPNPWPGVFGHHEFFHAATVIAALCHYAAMWIILLR
;
A
#
# COMPACT_ATOMS: atom_id res chain seq x y z
N MET A 1 13.63 3.49 32.94
CA MET A 1 15.05 3.75 32.63
C MET A 1 15.39 3.02 31.36
N THR A 2 15.42 3.71 30.22
CA THR A 2 15.81 3.12 28.93
C THR A 2 17.32 3.00 28.91
N VAL A 3 17.84 1.77 28.84
CA VAL A 3 19.26 1.50 28.59
C VAL A 3 19.66 2.25 27.32
N ALA A 4 20.57 3.21 27.47
CA ALA A 4 21.25 3.82 26.34
C ALA A 4 22.17 2.76 25.70
N GLY A 5 22.20 2.70 24.36
CA GLY A 5 23.39 2.20 23.65
C GLY A 5 23.37 0.77 23.13
N VAL A 6 22.66 0.55 22.01
CA VAL A 6 23.20 -0.13 20.83
C VAL A 6 22.60 0.59 19.60
N PRO A 7 23.39 1.09 18.63
CA PRO A 7 22.83 1.60 17.38
C PRO A 7 21.98 0.51 16.73
N GLU A 8 20.73 0.81 16.39
CA GLU A 8 19.83 -0.14 15.71
C GLU A 8 20.48 -0.57 14.39
N VAL A 9 21.05 -1.78 14.35
CA VAL A 9 21.75 -2.29 13.17
C VAL A 9 20.75 -2.46 12.06
N LYS A 10 21.00 -1.80 10.92
CA LYS A 10 20.14 -1.97 9.73
C LYS A 10 20.20 -3.43 9.27
N PRO A 11 19.08 -4.16 9.23
CA PRO A 11 19.07 -5.56 8.80
C PRO A 11 19.51 -5.71 7.33
N ARG A 12 20.20 -6.81 7.02
CA ARG A 12 20.71 -7.11 5.66
C ARG A 12 19.60 -7.15 4.60
N LEU A 13 18.40 -7.60 4.96
CA LEU A 13 17.26 -7.73 4.04
C LEU A 13 16.41 -6.45 3.93
N ARG A 14 16.81 -5.35 4.58
CA ARG A 14 16.09 -4.07 4.51
C ARG A 14 15.89 -3.63 3.05
N GLY A 15 14.62 -3.50 2.67
CA GLY A 15 14.20 -3.10 1.32
C GLY A 15 14.30 -4.17 0.23
N VAL A 16 14.83 -5.39 0.51
CA VAL A 16 14.94 -6.47 -0.50
C VAL A 16 13.56 -6.95 -0.94
N ILE A 17 12.65 -7.16 0.02
CA ILE A 17 11.28 -7.63 -0.26
C ILE A 17 10.56 -6.66 -1.21
N HIS A 18 10.64 -5.36 -0.94
CA HIS A 18 10.05 -4.34 -1.81
C HIS A 18 10.78 -4.20 -3.16
N GLN A 19 12.09 -4.50 -3.24
CA GLN A 19 12.79 -4.54 -4.52
C GLN A 19 12.20 -5.62 -5.44
N PHE A 20 12.00 -6.83 -4.93
CA PHE A 20 11.31 -7.89 -5.68
C PHE A 20 9.83 -7.59 -5.87
N GLY A 21 9.17 -6.98 -4.89
CA GLY A 21 7.79 -6.51 -5.01
C GLY A 21 7.60 -5.52 -6.15
N ALA A 22 8.55 -4.60 -6.37
CA ALA A 22 8.51 -3.65 -7.48
C ALA A 22 8.64 -4.34 -8.84
N LEU A 23 9.55 -5.33 -8.96
CA LEU A 23 9.66 -6.14 -10.18
C LEU A 23 8.37 -6.95 -10.42
N GLY A 24 7.84 -7.59 -9.37
CA GLY A 24 6.56 -8.30 -9.42
C GLY A 24 5.40 -7.40 -9.82
N ALA A 25 5.35 -6.16 -9.34
CA ALA A 25 4.33 -5.19 -9.69
C ALA A 25 4.31 -4.87 -11.19
N VAL A 26 5.49 -4.81 -11.84
CA VAL A 26 5.57 -4.64 -13.30
C VAL A 26 5.10 -5.90 -14.02
N LEU A 27 5.67 -7.06 -13.66
CA LEU A 27 5.39 -8.33 -14.35
C LEU A 27 3.92 -8.75 -14.23
N LEU A 28 3.31 -8.56 -13.07
CA LEU A 28 1.91 -8.90 -12.80
C LEU A 28 0.96 -7.77 -13.19
N GLY A 29 1.39 -6.51 -13.08
CA GLY A 29 0.55 -5.35 -13.42
C GLY A 29 0.24 -5.25 -14.90
N ILE A 30 1.21 -5.54 -15.78
CA ILE A 30 1.02 -5.47 -17.24
C ILE A 30 -0.16 -6.33 -17.73
N PRO A 31 -0.22 -7.65 -17.47
CA PRO A 31 -1.33 -8.47 -17.96
C PRO A 31 -2.67 -8.04 -17.38
N LEU A 32 -2.71 -7.57 -16.13
CA LEU A 32 -3.94 -7.05 -15.51
C LEU A 32 -4.42 -5.77 -16.20
N VAL A 33 -3.52 -4.83 -16.51
CA VAL A 33 -3.86 -3.60 -17.25
C VAL A 33 -4.32 -3.93 -18.67
N VAL A 34 -3.64 -4.83 -19.37
CA VAL A 34 -4.02 -5.27 -20.72
C VAL A 34 -5.41 -5.89 -20.70
N ALA A 35 -5.69 -6.82 -19.79
CA ALA A 35 -7.02 -7.39 -19.63
C ALA A 35 -8.07 -6.32 -19.30
N GLY A 36 -7.72 -5.35 -18.46
CA GLY A 36 -8.56 -4.19 -18.16
C GLY A 36 -8.93 -3.39 -19.40
N LEU A 37 -7.96 -3.07 -20.25
CA LEU A 37 -8.16 -2.32 -21.50
C LEU A 37 -9.00 -3.10 -22.51
N LEU A 38 -8.86 -4.44 -22.55
CA LEU A 38 -9.69 -5.31 -23.38
C LEU A 38 -11.15 -5.37 -22.89
N HIS A 39 -11.37 -5.20 -21.58
CA HIS A 39 -12.71 -5.12 -21.00
C HIS A 39 -13.36 -3.74 -21.25
N SER A 40 -12.67 -2.64 -20.92
CA SER A 40 -13.06 -1.28 -21.30
C SER A 40 -11.93 -0.27 -21.06
N ALA A 41 -11.98 0.89 -21.72
CA ALA A 41 -11.02 1.97 -21.47
C ALA A 41 -11.00 2.42 -19.99
N ALA A 42 -12.17 2.48 -19.35
CA ALA A 42 -12.30 2.87 -17.94
C ALA A 42 -11.65 1.84 -16.99
N ALA A 43 -11.93 0.55 -17.20
CA ALA A 43 -11.33 -0.53 -16.42
C ALA A 43 -9.80 -0.57 -16.60
N GLY A 44 -9.32 -0.46 -17.84
CA GLY A 44 -7.90 -0.40 -18.15
C GLY A 44 -7.18 0.78 -17.47
N PHE A 45 -7.76 1.98 -17.50
CA PHE A 45 -7.18 3.14 -16.82
C PHE A 45 -7.19 2.98 -15.29
N ALA A 46 -8.27 2.48 -14.72
CA ALA A 46 -8.36 2.26 -13.26
C ALA A 46 -7.34 1.22 -12.78
N LEU A 47 -7.13 0.15 -13.54
CA LEU A 47 -6.13 -0.87 -13.26
C LEU A 47 -4.70 -0.37 -13.53
N LEU A 48 -4.50 0.54 -14.48
CA LEU A 48 -3.21 1.22 -14.68
C LEU A 48 -2.84 2.07 -13.46
N VAL A 49 -3.79 2.85 -12.94
CA VAL A 49 -3.60 3.61 -11.69
C VAL A 49 -3.20 2.67 -10.56
N TYR A 50 -3.91 1.57 -10.37
CA TYR A 50 -3.53 0.54 -9.39
C TYR A 50 -2.10 0.03 -9.60
N ALA A 51 -1.76 -0.45 -10.80
CA ALA A 51 -0.45 -1.03 -11.09
C ALA A 51 0.70 -0.02 -10.87
N VAL A 52 0.52 1.23 -11.30
CA VAL A 52 1.51 2.30 -11.11
C VAL A 52 1.70 2.62 -9.64
N THR A 53 0.62 2.68 -8.85
CA THR A 53 0.75 2.95 -7.41
C THR A 53 1.36 1.79 -6.62
N VAL A 54 1.08 0.54 -6.99
CA VAL A 54 1.74 -0.66 -6.42
C VAL A 54 3.23 -0.65 -6.75
N PHE A 55 3.59 -0.39 -8.02
CA PHE A 55 4.99 -0.21 -8.41
C PHE A 55 5.63 0.93 -7.64
N GLY A 56 4.95 2.07 -7.49
CA GLY A 56 5.46 3.23 -6.78
C GLY A 56 5.74 2.94 -5.31
N VAL A 57 4.82 2.30 -4.57
CA VAL A 57 5.04 2.03 -3.14
C VAL A 57 6.19 1.06 -2.92
N PHE A 58 6.34 0.03 -3.75
CA PHE A 58 7.46 -0.90 -3.61
C PHE A 58 8.77 -0.33 -4.16
N GLY A 59 8.74 0.32 -5.31
CA GLY A 59 9.92 0.88 -5.98
C GLY A 59 10.54 2.02 -5.18
N VAL A 60 9.74 2.98 -4.73
CA VAL A 60 10.21 4.10 -3.90
C VAL A 60 10.75 3.57 -2.57
N SER A 61 10.08 2.60 -1.96
CA SER A 61 10.54 2.01 -0.70
C SER A 61 11.84 1.23 -0.85
N ALA A 62 11.98 0.45 -1.91
CA ALA A 62 13.24 -0.23 -2.25
C ALA A 62 14.37 0.78 -2.47
N ALA A 63 14.12 1.85 -3.23
CA ALA A 63 15.09 2.90 -3.48
C ALA A 63 15.50 3.63 -2.20
N TYR A 64 14.54 3.98 -1.33
CA TYR A 64 14.82 4.62 -0.04
C TYR A 64 15.72 3.75 0.84
N HIS A 65 15.40 2.46 0.94
CA HIS A 65 16.10 1.55 1.82
C HIS A 65 17.43 1.03 1.27
N ARG A 66 17.59 0.90 -0.04
CA ARG A 66 18.79 0.29 -0.65
C ARG A 66 19.72 1.30 -1.32
N GLY A 67 19.23 2.49 -1.64
CA GLY A 67 20.03 3.55 -2.23
C GLY A 67 21.08 4.12 -1.29
N ARG A 68 22.18 4.59 -1.89
CA ARG A 68 23.23 5.35 -1.21
C ARG A 68 22.89 6.83 -1.38
N TRP A 69 22.35 7.41 -0.32
CA TRP A 69 21.84 8.78 -0.30
C TRP A 69 22.66 9.63 0.65
N THR A 70 22.91 10.89 0.27
CA THR A 70 23.31 11.93 1.24
C THR A 70 22.19 12.15 2.26
N ASP A 71 22.47 12.81 3.38
CA ASP A 71 21.45 13.02 4.42
C ASP A 71 20.25 13.83 3.90
N ALA A 72 20.51 14.86 3.09
CA ALA A 72 19.46 15.63 2.44
C ALA A 72 18.59 14.77 1.50
N GLN A 73 19.22 13.94 0.66
CA GLN A 73 18.50 13.01 -0.24
C GLN A 73 17.70 11.96 0.55
N ARG A 74 18.27 11.45 1.65
CA ARG A 74 17.61 10.47 2.51
C ARG A 74 16.33 11.02 3.13
N ILE A 75 16.29 12.29 3.50
CA ILE A 75 15.09 12.96 4.00
C ILE A 75 14.01 12.97 2.91
N TRP A 76 14.34 13.36 1.68
CA TRP A 76 13.38 13.36 0.57
C TRP A 76 12.89 11.97 0.20
N MET A 77 13.77 10.97 0.16
CA MET A 77 13.39 9.58 -0.11
C MET A 77 12.48 9.02 0.98
N LYS A 78 12.71 9.38 2.25
CA LYS A 78 11.81 9.01 3.36
C LYS A 78 10.42 9.66 3.20
N ARG A 79 10.36 10.92 2.77
CA ARG A 79 9.09 11.60 2.48
C ARG A 79 8.35 10.88 1.36
N ALA A 80 9.03 10.59 0.25
CA ALA A 80 8.47 9.88 -0.89
C ALA A 80 7.94 8.49 -0.48
N ASP A 81 8.72 7.71 0.26
CA ASP A 81 8.34 6.38 0.76
C ASP A 81 7.07 6.43 1.60
N HIS A 82 6.98 7.37 2.53
CA HIS A 82 5.77 7.53 3.36
C HIS A 82 4.58 8.10 2.59
N CYS A 83 4.79 9.02 1.63
CA CYS A 83 3.75 9.54 0.76
C CYS A 83 3.11 8.43 -0.09
N MET A 84 3.94 7.51 -0.60
CA MET A 84 3.45 6.43 -1.45
C MET A 84 2.48 5.49 -0.73
N ILE A 85 2.50 5.38 0.59
CA ILE A 85 1.49 4.62 1.35
C ILE A 85 0.09 5.18 1.10
N PHE A 86 -0.08 6.51 1.20
CA PHE A 86 -1.35 7.17 0.96
C PHE A 86 -1.82 7.03 -0.49
N VAL A 87 -0.91 7.25 -1.43
CA VAL A 87 -1.19 7.16 -2.87
C VAL A 87 -1.54 5.71 -3.26
N PHE A 88 -0.83 4.73 -2.70
CA PHE A 88 -1.13 3.30 -2.89
C PHE A 88 -2.51 2.91 -2.37
N ILE A 89 -2.91 3.41 -1.19
CA ILE A 89 -4.26 3.19 -0.68
C ILE A 89 -5.28 3.69 -1.71
N ALA A 90 -5.23 4.97 -2.10
CA ALA A 90 -6.16 5.52 -3.09
C ALA A 90 -6.13 4.78 -4.44
N GLY A 91 -4.94 4.42 -4.93
CA GLY A 91 -4.77 3.64 -6.14
C GLY A 91 -5.41 2.25 -6.07
N SER A 92 -5.36 1.59 -4.90
CA SER A 92 -5.99 0.28 -4.69
C SER A 92 -7.52 0.32 -4.70
N TYR A 93 -8.11 1.44 -4.28
CA TYR A 93 -9.56 1.67 -4.33
C TYR A 93 -10.07 2.00 -5.74
N THR A 94 -9.20 2.53 -6.61
CA THR A 94 -9.61 3.06 -7.91
C THR A 94 -10.27 2.01 -8.82
N PRO A 95 -9.68 0.83 -9.08
CA PRO A 95 -10.36 -0.21 -9.86
C PRO A 95 -11.59 -0.79 -9.16
N ILE A 96 -11.59 -0.87 -7.83
CA ILE A 96 -12.77 -1.33 -7.07
C ILE A 96 -13.94 -0.39 -7.32
N ALA A 97 -13.72 0.91 -7.15
CA ALA A 97 -14.76 1.93 -7.35
C ALA A 97 -15.25 1.96 -8.80
N VAL A 98 -14.34 1.89 -9.77
CA VAL A 98 -14.68 2.02 -11.19
C VAL A 98 -15.40 0.79 -11.75
N ILE A 99 -15.02 -0.42 -11.31
CA ILE A 99 -15.50 -1.67 -11.91
C ILE A 99 -16.62 -2.30 -11.07
N ALA A 100 -16.54 -2.24 -9.74
CA ALA A 100 -17.39 -3.04 -8.85
C ALA A 100 -18.46 -2.24 -8.08
N LEU A 101 -18.41 -0.90 -8.06
CA LEU A 101 -19.35 -0.11 -7.24
C LEU A 101 -20.38 0.64 -8.11
N PRO A 102 -21.60 0.88 -7.58
CA PRO A 102 -22.55 1.79 -8.20
C PRO A 102 -21.94 3.19 -8.37
N SER A 103 -22.27 3.88 -9.46
CA SER A 103 -21.57 5.11 -9.85
C SER A 103 -21.57 6.23 -8.78
N SER A 104 -22.65 6.37 -8.00
CA SER A 104 -22.74 7.33 -6.89
C SER A 104 -21.79 6.98 -5.75
N VAL A 105 -21.75 5.71 -5.37
CA VAL A 105 -20.87 5.16 -4.34
C VAL A 105 -19.41 5.27 -4.78
N ALA A 106 -19.13 4.90 -6.02
CA ALA A 106 -17.81 5.02 -6.63
C ALA A 106 -17.24 6.44 -6.54
N ARG A 107 -18.03 7.46 -6.91
CA ARG A 107 -17.62 8.87 -6.81
C ARG A 107 -17.31 9.29 -5.38
N TRP A 108 -18.15 8.88 -4.42
CA TRP A 108 -17.91 9.16 -3.01
C TRP A 108 -16.63 8.50 -2.50
N VAL A 109 -16.44 7.20 -2.78
CA VAL A 109 -15.23 6.46 -2.39
C VAL A 109 -13.99 7.12 -2.97
N LEU A 110 -13.98 7.41 -4.28
CA LEU A 110 -12.85 8.05 -4.96
C LEU A 110 -12.52 9.42 -4.36
N ALA A 111 -13.53 10.25 -4.08
CA ALA A 111 -13.33 11.56 -3.46
C ALA A 111 -12.70 11.45 -2.07
N VAL A 112 -13.19 10.52 -1.24
CA VAL A 112 -12.67 10.28 0.11
C VAL A 112 -11.23 9.76 0.06
N VAL A 113 -10.96 8.72 -0.74
CA VAL A 113 -9.64 8.07 -0.71
C VAL A 113 -8.56 8.93 -1.36
N TRP A 114 -8.85 9.62 -2.48
CA TRP A 114 -7.90 10.53 -3.09
C TRP A 114 -7.76 11.84 -2.33
N GLY A 115 -8.85 12.39 -1.78
CA GLY A 115 -8.79 13.56 -0.89
C GLY A 115 -7.96 13.27 0.37
N GLY A 116 -8.20 12.13 1.00
CA GLY A 116 -7.40 11.65 2.14
C GLY A 116 -5.95 11.37 1.76
N ALA A 117 -5.69 10.85 0.56
CA ALA A 117 -4.32 10.62 0.10
C ALA A 117 -3.56 11.93 -0.12
N LEU A 118 -4.20 12.94 -0.75
CA LEU A 118 -3.62 14.26 -0.94
C LEU A 118 -3.33 14.94 0.40
N ALA A 119 -4.27 14.89 1.35
CA ALA A 119 -4.08 15.40 2.70
C ALA A 119 -2.92 14.68 3.42
N GLY A 120 -2.82 13.36 3.26
CA GLY A 120 -1.73 12.55 3.80
C GLY A 120 -0.37 12.88 3.19
N VAL A 121 -0.29 13.06 1.87
CA VAL A 121 0.91 13.52 1.16
C VAL A 121 1.31 14.91 1.66
N ALA A 122 0.37 15.85 1.74
CA ALA A 122 0.61 17.19 2.26
C ALA A 122 1.16 17.14 3.68
N LEU A 123 0.59 16.32 4.57
CA LEU A 123 1.10 16.12 5.92
C LEU A 123 2.57 15.67 5.93
N LYS A 124 2.97 14.73 5.06
CA LYS A 124 4.36 14.23 5.00
C LYS A 124 5.34 15.21 4.39
N LEU A 125 4.89 16.04 3.45
CA LEU A 125 5.72 17.07 2.82
C LEU A 125 5.89 18.30 3.72
N LEU A 126 4.82 18.75 4.36
CA LEU A 126 4.79 19.95 5.21
C LEU A 126 5.28 19.67 6.64
N TRP A 127 5.10 18.44 7.16
CA TRP A 127 5.60 18.04 8.48
C TRP A 127 6.41 16.72 8.44
N PRO A 128 7.64 16.76 7.92
CA PRO A 128 8.49 15.58 7.72
C PRO A 128 8.88 14.84 9.01
N HIS A 129 8.92 15.57 10.12
CA HIS A 129 9.26 15.06 11.45
C HIS A 129 8.03 14.64 12.26
N ALA A 130 6.83 14.61 11.63
CA ALA A 130 5.62 14.16 12.29
C ALA A 130 5.83 12.75 12.91
N PRO A 131 5.43 12.56 14.17
CA PRO A 131 5.64 11.31 14.85
C PRO A 131 4.82 10.18 14.19
N ARG A 132 5.33 8.95 14.26
CA ARG A 132 4.74 7.79 13.56
C ARG A 132 3.28 7.55 13.95
N TRP A 133 2.92 7.84 15.21
CA TRP A 133 1.56 7.69 15.74
C TRP A 133 0.53 8.61 15.07
N VAL A 134 0.94 9.67 14.36
CA VAL A 134 0.02 10.49 13.55
C VAL A 134 -0.25 9.80 12.21
N GLY A 135 0.79 9.28 11.56
CA GLY A 135 0.65 8.68 10.23
C GLY A 135 -0.10 7.33 10.23
N VAL A 136 0.25 6.43 11.15
CA VAL A 136 -0.28 5.06 11.16
C VAL A 136 -1.82 5.02 11.26
N PRO A 137 -2.47 5.74 12.20
CA PRO A 137 -3.93 5.78 12.27
C PRO A 137 -4.58 6.34 11.01
N LEU A 138 -3.95 7.35 10.36
CA LEU A 138 -4.47 7.90 9.11
C LEU A 138 -4.42 6.88 7.97
N TYR A 139 -3.34 6.10 7.86
CA TYR A 139 -3.26 5.02 6.87
C TYR A 139 -4.34 3.96 7.10
N ILE A 140 -4.54 3.56 8.36
CA ILE A 140 -5.54 2.55 8.73
C ILE A 140 -6.95 3.10 8.46
N ALA A 141 -7.28 4.30 8.92
CA ALA A 141 -8.59 4.90 8.70
C ALA A 141 -8.91 5.02 7.20
N LEU A 142 -7.96 5.51 6.39
CA LEU A 142 -8.13 5.61 4.94
C LEU A 142 -8.23 4.23 4.28
N GLY A 143 -7.42 3.27 4.73
CA GLY A 143 -7.39 1.90 4.22
C GLY A 143 -8.68 1.11 4.47
N TRP A 144 -9.47 1.48 5.48
CA TRP A 144 -10.71 0.79 5.86
C TRP A 144 -12.00 1.49 5.40
N VAL A 145 -11.92 2.55 4.57
CA VAL A 145 -13.08 3.22 3.96
C VAL A 145 -14.05 2.23 3.29
N VAL A 146 -13.54 1.13 2.74
CA VAL A 146 -14.32 0.08 2.07
C VAL A 146 -15.41 -0.53 2.97
N VAL A 147 -15.23 -0.51 4.30
CA VAL A 147 -16.21 -1.06 5.25
C VAL A 147 -17.53 -0.30 5.18
N ALA A 148 -17.48 1.01 4.94
CA ALA A 148 -18.68 1.84 4.79
C ALA A 148 -19.54 1.45 3.59
N VAL A 149 -18.94 0.75 2.60
CA VAL A 149 -19.57 0.33 1.34
C VAL A 149 -19.50 -1.19 1.16
N ALA A 150 -19.37 -1.95 2.25
CA ALA A 150 -19.15 -3.40 2.18
C ALA A 150 -20.30 -4.15 1.49
N GLY A 151 -21.54 -3.69 1.66
CA GLY A 151 -22.70 -4.28 0.98
C GLY A 151 -22.61 -4.14 -0.54
N ASP A 152 -22.37 -2.92 -1.03
CA ASP A 152 -22.17 -2.65 -2.46
C ASP A 152 -20.96 -3.39 -3.01
N LEU A 153 -19.86 -3.44 -2.25
CA LEU A 153 -18.68 -4.21 -2.63
C LEU A 153 -19.01 -5.69 -2.81
N VAL A 154 -19.63 -6.34 -1.83
CA VAL A 154 -19.93 -7.78 -1.91
C VAL A 154 -20.89 -8.05 -3.08
N HIS A 155 -21.84 -7.15 -3.33
CA HIS A 155 -22.77 -7.28 -4.44
C HIS A 155 -22.07 -7.19 -5.81
N GLY A 156 -21.23 -6.18 -6.02
CA GLY A 156 -20.59 -5.94 -7.30
C GLY A 156 -19.28 -6.70 -7.54
N ALA A 157 -18.41 -6.83 -6.53
CA ALA A 157 -17.14 -7.55 -6.61
C ALA A 157 -17.29 -9.06 -6.34
N GLY A 158 -18.33 -9.46 -5.62
CA GLY A 158 -18.50 -10.82 -5.13
C GLY A 158 -17.78 -11.11 -3.82
N VAL A 159 -18.26 -12.17 -3.15
CA VAL A 159 -17.77 -12.60 -1.83
C VAL A 159 -16.28 -12.96 -1.86
N ALA A 160 -15.81 -13.66 -2.90
CA ALA A 160 -14.41 -14.07 -2.99
C ALA A 160 -13.45 -12.88 -3.05
N ALA A 161 -13.74 -11.88 -3.88
CA ALA A 161 -12.95 -10.65 -3.96
C ALA A 161 -13.01 -9.86 -2.65
N ALA A 162 -14.19 -9.74 -2.04
CA ALA A 162 -14.36 -9.05 -0.76
C ALA A 162 -13.55 -9.71 0.37
N ILE A 163 -13.50 -11.04 0.45
CA ILE A 163 -12.67 -11.77 1.43
C ILE A 163 -11.18 -11.51 1.20
N LEU A 164 -10.70 -11.55 -0.05
CA LEU A 164 -9.29 -11.25 -0.35
C LEU A 164 -8.91 -9.83 0.03
N LEU A 165 -9.78 -8.84 -0.24
CA LEU A 165 -9.58 -7.45 0.18
C LEU A 165 -9.56 -7.32 1.70
N ALA A 166 -10.45 -8.01 2.41
CA ALA A 166 -10.46 -8.02 3.88
C ALA A 166 -9.18 -8.64 4.46
N ILE A 167 -8.73 -9.79 3.91
CA ILE A 167 -7.47 -10.44 4.31
C ILE A 167 -6.30 -9.49 4.05
N GLY A 168 -6.25 -8.84 2.89
CA GLY A 168 -5.23 -7.85 2.55
C GLY A 168 -5.20 -6.68 3.54
N GLY A 169 -6.37 -6.13 3.88
CA GLY A 169 -6.52 -5.06 4.87
C GLY A 169 -6.05 -5.47 6.27
N VAL A 170 -6.39 -6.68 6.71
CA VAL A 170 -5.93 -7.23 8.00
C VAL A 170 -4.42 -7.45 8.02
N LEU A 171 -3.86 -8.05 6.97
CA LEU A 171 -2.41 -8.27 6.87
C LEU A 171 -1.64 -6.94 6.88
N TYR A 172 -2.09 -5.95 6.11
CA TYR A 172 -1.47 -4.63 6.08
C TYR A 172 -1.53 -3.96 7.45
N SER A 173 -2.70 -3.98 8.11
CA SER A 173 -2.89 -3.40 9.44
C SER A 173 -2.03 -4.09 10.49
N GLY A 174 -1.99 -5.43 10.47
CA GLY A 174 -1.12 -6.23 11.34
C GLY A 174 0.35 -5.88 11.14
N GLY A 175 0.82 -5.83 9.90
CA GLY A 175 2.18 -5.39 9.58
C GLY A 175 2.48 -3.98 10.09
N ALA A 176 1.54 -3.04 9.95
CA ALA A 176 1.70 -1.68 10.45
C ALA A 176 1.82 -1.64 11.98
N VAL A 177 1.09 -2.49 12.70
CA VAL A 177 1.24 -2.68 14.15
C VAL A 177 2.62 -3.22 14.50
N LEU A 178 3.10 -4.27 13.82
CA LEU A 178 4.45 -4.82 14.02
C LEU A 178 5.54 -3.75 13.80
N TYR A 179 5.37 -2.93 12.76
CA TYR A 179 6.25 -1.80 12.48
C TYR A 179 6.22 -0.75 13.61
N ALA A 180 5.03 -0.39 14.08
CA ALA A 180 4.84 0.64 15.10
C ALA A 180 5.38 0.22 16.46
N THR A 181 5.18 -1.04 16.86
CA THR A 181 5.65 -1.61 18.14
C THR A 181 7.12 -2.02 18.12
N ARG A 182 7.76 -1.99 16.94
CA ARG A 182 9.14 -2.46 16.71
C ARG A 182 9.37 -3.92 17.11
N TRP A 183 8.35 -4.76 16.92
CA TRP A 183 8.38 -6.18 17.26
C TRP A 183 7.71 -7.00 16.15
N PRO A 184 8.15 -8.23 15.84
CA PRO A 184 9.23 -8.99 16.46
C PRO A 184 10.60 -8.75 15.80
N ASN A 185 11.69 -9.01 16.54
CA ASN A 185 13.08 -8.93 16.05
C ASN A 185 13.84 -10.24 16.27
N PRO A 186 13.41 -11.34 15.64
CA PRO A 186 14.03 -12.65 15.82
C PRO A 186 15.48 -12.70 15.31
N TRP A 187 15.81 -11.96 14.24
CA TRP A 187 17.15 -11.90 13.66
C TRP A 187 17.58 -10.44 13.40
N PRO A 188 17.96 -9.66 14.44
CA PRO A 188 18.16 -8.21 14.35
C PRO A 188 19.11 -7.74 13.23
N GLY A 189 20.13 -8.54 12.87
CA GLY A 189 21.06 -8.21 11.78
C GLY A 189 20.59 -8.62 10.37
N VAL A 190 19.51 -9.40 10.24
CA VAL A 190 19.08 -10.02 8.98
C VAL A 190 17.63 -9.69 8.64
N PHE A 191 16.71 -9.93 9.58
CA PHE A 191 15.26 -9.82 9.41
C PHE A 191 14.59 -9.49 10.75
N GLY A 192 13.93 -8.33 10.82
CA GLY A 192 13.21 -7.87 12.00
C GLY A 192 11.85 -7.28 11.66
N HIS A 193 11.31 -6.49 12.58
CA HIS A 193 9.92 -6.00 12.54
C HIS A 193 9.57 -5.25 11.24
N HIS A 194 10.55 -4.58 10.63
CA HIS A 194 10.37 -3.84 9.39
C HIS A 194 10.28 -4.74 8.16
N GLU A 195 11.01 -5.86 8.18
CA GLU A 195 10.92 -6.87 7.12
C GLU A 195 9.61 -7.65 7.23
N PHE A 196 9.10 -7.90 8.44
CA PHE A 196 7.73 -8.40 8.63
C PHE A 196 6.69 -7.46 8.06
N PHE A 197 6.82 -6.15 8.29
CA PHE A 197 5.96 -5.16 7.66
C PHE A 197 6.03 -5.23 6.13
N HIS A 198 7.24 -5.26 5.55
CA HIS A 198 7.41 -5.38 4.10
C HIS A 198 6.84 -6.67 3.52
N ALA A 199 6.93 -7.79 4.25
CA ALA A 199 6.32 -9.04 3.82
C ALA A 199 4.80 -8.93 3.83
N ALA A 200 4.22 -8.39 4.91
CA ALA A 200 2.79 -8.20 5.05
C ALA A 200 2.22 -7.28 3.96
N THR A 201 2.90 -6.19 3.61
CA THR A 201 2.48 -5.28 2.53
C THR A 201 2.51 -5.94 1.15
N VAL A 202 3.52 -6.77 0.86
CA VAL A 202 3.58 -7.52 -0.41
C VAL A 202 2.48 -8.58 -0.48
N ILE A 203 2.26 -9.35 0.59
CA ILE A 203 1.19 -10.37 0.62
C ILE A 203 -0.18 -9.69 0.50
N ALA A 204 -0.40 -8.57 1.19
CA ALA A 204 -1.63 -7.79 1.04
C ALA A 204 -1.84 -7.30 -0.41
N ALA A 205 -0.79 -6.81 -1.07
CA ALA A 205 -0.87 -6.41 -2.49
C ALA A 205 -1.18 -7.59 -3.41
N LEU A 206 -0.68 -8.80 -3.11
CA LEU A 206 -1.04 -10.01 -3.84
C LEU A 206 -2.50 -10.40 -3.65
N CYS A 207 -3.04 -10.27 -2.43
CA CYS A 207 -4.47 -10.46 -2.18
C CYS A 207 -5.32 -9.46 -3.00
N HIS A 208 -4.94 -8.19 -3.01
CA HIS A 208 -5.62 -7.15 -3.80
C HIS A 208 -5.51 -7.44 -5.30
N TYR A 209 -4.34 -7.84 -5.79
CA TYR A 209 -4.13 -8.23 -7.19
C TYR A 209 -5.05 -9.37 -7.62
N ALA A 210 -5.14 -10.43 -6.81
CA ALA A 210 -6.06 -11.53 -7.07
C ALA A 210 -7.53 -11.06 -7.04
N ALA A 211 -7.90 -10.17 -6.12
CA ALA A 211 -9.23 -9.57 -6.07
C ALA A 211 -9.54 -8.76 -7.35
N MET A 212 -8.57 -8.01 -7.89
CA MET A 212 -8.78 -7.24 -9.14
C MET A 212 -9.08 -8.15 -10.33
N TRP A 213 -8.42 -9.30 -10.43
CA TRP A 213 -8.74 -10.30 -11.45
C TRP A 213 -10.14 -10.86 -11.29
N ILE A 214 -10.55 -11.22 -10.06
CA ILE A 214 -11.90 -11.71 -9.80
C ILE A 214 -12.94 -10.66 -10.15
N ILE A 215 -12.70 -9.39 -9.78
CA ILE A 215 -13.59 -8.27 -10.10
C ILE A 215 -13.71 -8.08 -11.62
N LEU A 216 -12.59 -8.11 -12.34
CA LEU A 216 -12.56 -7.85 -13.78
C LEU A 216 -13.21 -8.97 -14.61
N LEU A 217 -13.12 -10.22 -14.15
CA LEU A 217 -13.61 -11.41 -14.87
C LEU A 217 -15.06 -11.77 -14.56
N ARG A 218 -15.72 -11.00 -13.69
CA ARG A 218 -17.12 -11.19 -13.33
C ARG A 218 -18.04 -10.47 -14.31
#